data_AF-A0A970YJL5-F1
#
_entry.id   AF-A0A970YJL5-F1
#
_cell.length_a   1.000
_cell.length_b   1.000
_cell.length_c   1.000
_cell.angle_alpha   90.00
_cell.angle_beta   90.00
_cell.angle_gamma   90.00
#
_symmetry.space_group_name_H-M   'P 1'
#
loop_
_entity.id
_entity.type
_entity.pdbx_description
1 polymer ?
#
loop_
_entity_poly.entity_id
_entity_poly.type
_entity_poly.pdbx_seq_one_letter_code
_entity_poly.pdbx_strand_id
1 'polypeptide(L)'
;ADRERLRDSLLQRLEVEANAALQAQLAEGEVAVPATLGRTAILGEGYDRILGESAEQITLTLRAEFQEVAFSKTDAGRIALAGLQGAVPEGYQLLPEGLTFEVASTEVDGTGTPVIAMVATGRVRALVASDEVKAMVLGRPVAEAAAVLEASLPLAETPQISTSPGWVRSIPSLGFRVHVEMVY
;
A
#
# COMPACT_ATOMS: atom_id res chain seq x y z
N ALA A 1 44.42 1.75 -21.34
CA ALA A 1 44.09 2.55 -20.15
C ALA A 1 43.17 3.73 -20.50
N ASP A 2 43.57 4.66 -21.39
CA ASP A 2 42.72 5.81 -21.74
C ASP A 2 41.42 5.45 -22.48
N ARG A 3 41.47 4.50 -23.43
CA ARG A 3 40.26 4.03 -24.14
C ARG A 3 39.23 3.40 -23.22
N GLU A 4 39.67 2.59 -22.26
CA GLU A 4 38.79 1.96 -21.27
C GLU A 4 38.15 3.01 -20.36
N ARG A 5 38.96 3.95 -19.84
CA ARG A 5 38.45 5.06 -19.02
C ARG A 5 37.43 5.92 -19.77
N LEU A 6 37.67 6.21 -21.06
CA LEU A 6 36.72 6.94 -21.91
C LEU A 6 35.42 6.16 -22.10
N ARG A 7 35.52 4.85 -22.34
CA ARG A 7 34.39 3.94 -22.53
C ARG A 7 33.53 3.86 -21.27
N ASP A 8 34.13 3.61 -20.12
CA ASP A 8 33.43 3.55 -18.84
C ASP A 8 32.74 4.88 -18.50
N SER A 9 33.43 6.00 -18.74
CA SER A 9 32.86 7.33 -18.52
C SER A 9 31.64 7.59 -19.43
N LEU A 10 31.67 7.11 -20.68
CA LEU A 10 30.56 7.27 -21.62
C LEU A 10 29.40 6.35 -21.26
N LEU A 11 29.67 5.11 -20.84
CA LEU A 11 28.65 4.18 -20.36
C LEU A 11 27.90 4.72 -19.14
N GLN A 12 28.62 5.31 -18.18
CA GLN A 12 27.99 5.95 -17.01
C GLN A 12 27.07 7.10 -17.40
N ARG A 13 27.46 7.93 -18.39
CA ARG A 13 26.58 9.00 -18.90
C ARG A 13 25.35 8.43 -19.59
N LEU A 14 25.52 7.42 -20.42
CA LEU A 14 24.42 6.75 -21.10
C LEU A 14 23.41 6.14 -20.11
N GLU A 15 23.87 5.62 -18.96
CA GLU A 15 22.98 5.09 -17.92
C GLU A 15 22.12 6.20 -17.28
N VAL A 16 22.70 7.37 -16.99
CA VAL A 16 21.96 8.53 -16.47
C VAL A 16 20.95 9.05 -17.50
N GLU A 17 21.34 9.15 -18.77
CA GLU A 17 20.47 9.55 -19.87
C GLU A 17 19.34 8.53 -20.09
N ALA A 18 19.65 7.23 -20.02
CA ALA A 18 18.68 6.16 -20.13
C ALA A 18 17.67 6.20 -18.98
N ASN A 19 18.10 6.41 -17.74
CA ASN A 19 17.19 6.57 -16.60
C ASN A 19 16.22 7.73 -16.85
N ALA A 20 16.73 8.91 -17.21
CA ALA A 20 15.86 10.06 -17.51
C ALA A 20 14.87 9.78 -18.65
N ALA A 21 15.31 9.10 -19.71
CA ALA A 21 14.47 8.74 -20.84
C ALA A 21 13.40 7.69 -20.47
N LEU A 22 13.72 6.72 -19.62
CA LEU A 22 12.78 5.70 -19.14
C LEU A 22 11.76 6.29 -18.17
N GLN A 23 12.17 7.17 -17.25
CA GLN A 23 11.26 7.89 -16.36
C GLN A 23 10.25 8.75 -17.13
N ALA A 24 10.67 9.36 -18.25
CA ALA A 24 9.78 10.13 -19.12
C ALA A 24 8.79 9.26 -19.93
N GLN A 25 9.02 7.94 -20.01
CA GLN A 25 8.16 6.99 -20.71
C GLN A 25 7.13 6.31 -19.79
N LEU A 26 7.26 6.46 -18.47
CA LEU A 26 6.32 5.89 -17.51
C LEU A 26 4.90 6.39 -17.80
N ALA A 27 3.96 5.45 -17.87
CA ALA A 27 2.56 5.79 -17.96
C ALA A 27 2.05 6.39 -16.64
N GLU A 28 0.89 7.04 -16.70
CA GLU A 28 0.26 7.59 -15.51
C GLU A 28 -0.02 6.47 -14.49
N GLY A 29 0.49 6.65 -13.27
CA GLY A 29 0.32 5.69 -12.19
C GLY A 29 1.30 4.50 -12.22
N GLU A 30 2.26 4.49 -13.14
CA GLU A 30 3.38 3.55 -13.08
C GLU A 30 4.48 4.04 -12.12
N VAL A 31 5.16 3.08 -11.51
CA VAL A 31 6.31 3.32 -10.63
C VAL A 31 7.45 2.43 -11.09
N ALA A 32 8.61 3.04 -11.32
CA ALA A 32 9.80 2.31 -11.71
C ALA A 32 10.46 1.60 -10.53
N VAL A 33 11.26 0.57 -10.83
CA VAL A 33 12.13 -0.12 -9.87
C VAL A 33 13.59 0.20 -10.24
N PRO A 34 14.19 1.27 -9.69
CA PRO A 34 15.52 1.76 -10.11
C PRO A 34 16.63 0.71 -10.05
N ALA A 35 16.55 -0.19 -9.06
CA ALA A 35 17.53 -1.27 -8.90
C ALA A 35 17.52 -2.30 -10.06
N THR A 36 16.52 -2.25 -10.94
CA THR A 36 16.44 -3.11 -12.14
C THR A 36 16.98 -2.44 -13.40
N LEU A 37 17.35 -1.15 -13.32
CA LEU A 37 17.96 -0.45 -14.43
C LEU A 37 19.26 -1.17 -14.81
N GLY A 38 19.32 -1.63 -16.06
CA GLY A 38 20.46 -2.39 -16.53
C GLY A 38 20.64 -2.27 -18.03
N ARG A 39 21.90 -2.30 -18.45
CA ARG A 39 22.27 -2.38 -19.86
C ARG A 39 22.01 -3.79 -20.39
N THR A 40 21.17 -3.92 -21.41
CA THR A 40 20.85 -5.20 -22.07
C THR A 40 21.84 -5.53 -23.18
N ALA A 41 22.26 -4.52 -23.94
CA ALA A 41 23.11 -4.71 -25.11
C ALA A 41 23.98 -3.49 -25.42
N ILE A 42 25.09 -3.72 -26.12
CA ILE A 42 25.83 -2.69 -26.84
C ILE A 42 25.49 -2.88 -28.32
N LEU A 43 24.77 -1.93 -28.88
CA LEU A 43 24.29 -1.97 -30.27
C LEU A 43 25.37 -1.50 -31.25
N GLY A 44 26.36 -0.74 -30.78
CA GLY A 44 27.50 -0.33 -31.59
C GLY A 44 28.58 0.36 -30.76
N GLU A 45 29.84 0.07 -31.07
CA GLU A 45 31.02 0.67 -30.46
C GLU A 45 32.05 0.93 -31.56
N GLY A 46 32.52 2.16 -31.69
CA GLY A 46 33.44 2.56 -32.75
C GLY A 46 34.39 3.66 -32.33
N TYR A 47 35.67 3.49 -32.65
CA TYR A 47 36.69 4.52 -32.48
C TYR A 47 37.06 5.09 -33.85
N ASP A 48 37.34 6.39 -33.91
CA ASP A 48 37.83 7.06 -35.11
C ASP A 48 39.31 6.80 -35.40
N ARG A 49 40.03 6.09 -34.50
CA ARG A 49 41.47 5.80 -34.59
C ARG A 49 41.82 4.33 -34.39
N ILE A 50 42.81 3.86 -35.15
CA ILE A 50 43.30 2.48 -35.06
C ILE A 50 44.21 2.31 -33.84
N LEU A 51 44.27 1.10 -33.28
CA LEU A 51 45.23 0.77 -32.22
C LEU A 51 46.67 0.96 -32.72
N GLY A 52 47.46 1.78 -32.03
CA GLY A 52 48.86 2.07 -32.36
C GLY A 52 49.10 3.36 -33.16
N GLU A 53 48.04 4.07 -33.56
CA GLU A 53 48.15 5.39 -34.19
C GLU A 53 48.45 6.46 -33.13
N SER A 54 49.46 7.29 -33.36
CA SER A 54 49.76 8.45 -32.50
C SER A 54 48.81 9.59 -32.85
N ALA A 55 47.92 9.95 -31.92
CA ALA A 55 46.94 11.02 -32.11
C ALA A 55 46.81 11.85 -30.82
N GLU A 56 46.56 13.14 -30.97
CA GLU A 56 46.33 14.06 -29.84
C GLU A 56 44.91 13.92 -29.25
N GLN A 57 43.96 13.36 -30.02
CA GLN A 57 42.57 13.16 -29.62
C GLN A 57 42.02 11.82 -30.15
N ILE A 58 41.15 11.19 -29.36
CA ILE A 58 40.42 9.96 -29.72
C ILE A 58 38.93 10.23 -29.53
N THR A 59 38.12 9.83 -30.50
CA THR A 59 36.66 9.90 -30.46
C THR A 59 36.08 8.49 -30.33
N LEU A 60 35.16 8.32 -29.38
CA LEU A 60 34.39 7.10 -29.18
C LEU A 60 32.92 7.38 -29.51
N THR A 61 32.34 6.57 -30.39
CA THR A 61 30.89 6.49 -30.60
C THR A 61 30.38 5.19 -29.99
N LEU A 62 29.40 5.30 -29.10
CA LEU A 62 28.82 4.17 -28.39
C LEU A 62 27.29 4.26 -28.43
N ARG A 63 26.65 3.13 -28.71
CA ARG A 63 25.20 2.95 -28.64
C ARG A 63 24.93 1.74 -27.76
N ALA A 64 24.15 1.94 -26.71
CA ALA A 64 23.76 0.89 -25.79
C ALA A 64 22.24 0.89 -25.61
N GLU A 65 21.70 -0.27 -25.25
CA GLU A 65 20.31 -0.46 -24.90
C GLU A 65 20.21 -0.69 -23.39
N PHE A 66 19.20 -0.09 -22.77
CA PHE A 66 18.93 -0.18 -21.34
C PHE A 66 17.47 -0.57 -21.12
N GLN A 67 17.23 -1.31 -20.05
CA GLN A 67 15.89 -1.69 -19.60
C GLN A 67 15.73 -1.40 -18.11
N GLU A 68 14.50 -1.15 -17.70
CA GLU A 68 14.09 -1.00 -16.30
C GLU A 68 12.70 -1.63 -16.17
N VAL A 69 12.43 -2.27 -15.04
CA VAL A 69 11.10 -2.79 -14.71
C VAL A 69 10.29 -1.66 -14.07
N ALA A 70 9.05 -1.49 -14.52
CA ALA A 70 8.04 -0.66 -13.89
C ALA A 70 6.79 -1.48 -13.58
N PHE A 71 5.99 -0.99 -12.64
CA PHE A 71 4.73 -1.64 -12.24
C PHE A 71 3.60 -0.63 -12.09
N SER A 72 2.37 -1.11 -12.28
CA SER A 72 1.13 -0.35 -12.05
C SER A 72 0.88 -0.19 -10.55
N LYS A 73 0.89 1.05 -10.04
CA LYS A 73 0.55 1.34 -8.63
C LYS A 73 -0.87 0.90 -8.31
N THR A 74 -1.78 0.97 -9.28
CA THR A 74 -3.18 0.54 -9.13
C THR A 74 -3.27 -0.96 -8.90
N ASP A 75 -2.55 -1.77 -9.67
CA ASP A 75 -2.60 -3.23 -9.53
C ASP A 75 -1.90 -3.69 -8.24
N ALA A 76 -0.77 -3.06 -7.90
CA ALA A 76 -0.12 -3.28 -6.60
C ALA A 76 -1.05 -2.92 -5.44
N GLY A 77 -1.81 -1.82 -5.56
CA GLY A 77 -2.84 -1.41 -4.60
C GLY A 77 -3.96 -2.45 -4.44
N ARG A 78 -4.40 -3.12 -5.50
CA ARG A 78 -5.41 -4.19 -5.42
C ARG A 78 -4.91 -5.40 -4.64
N ILE A 79 -3.64 -5.78 -4.84
CA ILE A 79 -3.01 -6.87 -4.08
C ILE A 79 -2.91 -6.47 -2.59
N ALA A 80 -2.47 -5.25 -2.32
CA ALA A 80 -2.37 -4.73 -0.95
C ALA A 80 -3.74 -4.65 -0.26
N LEU A 81 -4.80 -4.27 -1.00
CA LEU A 81 -6.19 -4.28 -0.49
C LEU A 81 -6.64 -5.69 -0.10
N ALA A 82 -6.36 -6.70 -0.92
CA ALA A 82 -6.70 -8.08 -0.58
C ALA A 82 -5.97 -8.54 0.69
N GLY A 83 -4.70 -8.18 0.84
CA GLY A 83 -3.94 -8.41 2.07
C GLY A 83 -4.55 -7.71 3.29
N LEU A 84 -4.91 -6.43 3.15
CA LEU A 84 -5.56 -5.66 4.21
C LEU A 84 -6.92 -6.25 4.61
N GLN A 85 -7.72 -6.69 3.65
CA GLN A 85 -9.01 -7.36 3.90
C GLN A 85 -8.82 -8.67 4.67
N GLY A 86 -7.79 -9.46 4.35
CA GLY A 86 -7.43 -10.67 5.09
C GLY A 86 -6.90 -10.41 6.51
N ALA A 87 -6.43 -9.19 6.79
CA ALA A 87 -5.96 -8.77 8.11
C ALA A 87 -7.07 -8.18 8.99
N VAL A 88 -8.30 -8.04 8.49
CA VAL A 88 -9.44 -7.54 9.28
C VAL A 88 -9.77 -8.56 10.37
N PRO A 89 -9.79 -8.17 11.66
CA PRO A 89 -10.16 -9.07 12.74
C PRO A 89 -11.60 -9.59 12.61
N GLU A 90 -11.87 -10.77 13.15
CA GLU A 90 -13.25 -11.27 13.25
C GLU A 90 -14.14 -10.30 14.04
N GLY A 91 -15.40 -10.18 13.62
CA GLY A 91 -16.32 -9.20 14.21
C GLY A 91 -16.06 -7.76 13.78
N TYR A 92 -15.21 -7.53 12.76
CA TYR A 92 -15.01 -6.22 12.15
C TYR A 92 -15.26 -6.24 10.64
N GLN A 93 -15.54 -5.07 10.09
CA GLN A 93 -15.67 -4.82 8.67
C GLN A 93 -14.76 -3.66 8.26
N LEU A 94 -13.99 -3.84 7.19
CA LEU A 94 -13.22 -2.77 6.57
C LEU A 94 -14.15 -1.74 5.92
N LEU A 95 -13.94 -0.47 6.24
CA LEU A 95 -14.65 0.65 5.66
C LEU A 95 -13.96 1.09 4.35
N PRO A 96 -14.72 1.44 3.30
CA PRO A 96 -14.14 1.99 2.08
C PRO A 96 -13.55 3.39 2.30
N GLU A 97 -14.05 4.13 3.30
CA GLU A 97 -13.56 5.46 3.62
C GLU A 97 -12.20 5.42 4.33
N GLY A 98 -11.28 6.28 3.87
CA GLY A 98 -9.95 6.40 4.47
C GLY A 98 -8.97 5.30 4.09
N LEU A 99 -9.26 4.52 3.04
CA LEU A 99 -8.28 3.61 2.46
C LEU A 99 -7.14 4.39 1.80
N THR A 100 -5.90 4.06 2.16
CA THR A 100 -4.69 4.63 1.56
C THR A 100 -3.73 3.52 1.13
N PHE A 101 -2.99 3.78 0.05
CA PHE A 101 -2.04 2.84 -0.55
C PHE A 101 -0.75 3.55 -0.90
N GLU A 102 0.36 3.04 -0.38
CA GLU A 102 1.68 3.63 -0.54
C GLU A 102 2.72 2.56 -0.88
N VAL A 103 3.64 2.91 -1.78
CA VAL A 103 4.82 2.09 -2.06
C VAL A 103 5.84 2.40 -0.97
N ALA A 104 6.15 1.42 -0.13
CA ALA A 104 7.10 1.60 0.96
C ALA A 104 8.55 1.43 0.50
N SER A 105 8.81 0.43 -0.36
CA SER A 105 10.11 0.24 -0.99
C SER A 105 10.00 -0.54 -2.29
N THR A 106 11.02 -0.36 -3.13
CA THR A 106 11.26 -1.15 -4.34
C THR A 106 12.70 -1.64 -4.30
N GLU A 107 12.88 -2.95 -4.35
CA GLU A 107 14.17 -3.62 -4.20
C GLU A 107 14.31 -4.72 -5.23
N VAL A 108 15.50 -5.30 -5.30
CA VAL A 108 15.78 -6.51 -6.08
C VAL A 108 16.37 -7.53 -5.13
N ASP A 109 15.82 -8.73 -5.12
CA ASP A 109 16.33 -9.80 -4.26
C ASP A 109 17.65 -10.40 -4.77
N GLY A 110 18.21 -11.36 -4.03
CA GLY A 110 19.46 -12.03 -4.40
C GLY A 110 19.40 -12.83 -5.71
N THR A 111 18.22 -13.00 -6.32
CA THR A 111 18.03 -13.71 -7.59
C THR A 111 17.86 -12.76 -8.78
N GLY A 112 17.79 -11.43 -8.53
CA GLY A 112 17.48 -10.45 -9.57
C GLY A 112 15.98 -10.21 -9.74
N THR A 113 15.14 -10.72 -8.84
CA THR A 113 13.69 -10.54 -8.92
C THR A 113 13.28 -9.24 -8.24
N PRO A 114 12.48 -8.37 -8.89
CA PRO A 114 11.95 -7.17 -8.27
C PRO A 114 11.03 -7.50 -7.09
N VAL A 115 11.28 -6.89 -5.94
CA VAL A 115 10.46 -6.99 -4.74
C VAL A 115 9.86 -5.62 -4.43
N ILE A 116 8.54 -5.55 -4.33
CA ILE A 116 7.80 -4.32 -4.11
C ILE A 116 7.08 -4.43 -2.77
N ALA A 117 7.44 -3.57 -1.82
CA ALA A 117 6.74 -3.47 -0.54
C ALA A 117 5.62 -2.43 -0.66
N MET A 118 4.38 -2.89 -0.45
CA MET A 118 3.18 -2.05 -0.43
C MET A 118 2.63 -1.95 0.99
N VAL A 119 2.24 -0.74 1.38
CA VAL A 119 1.50 -0.50 2.62
C VAL A 119 0.07 -0.08 2.27
N ALA A 120 -0.90 -0.81 2.82
CA ALA A 120 -2.31 -0.45 2.75
C ALA A 120 -2.81 -0.13 4.16
N THR A 121 -3.49 1.00 4.31
CA THR A 121 -4.10 1.41 5.58
C THR A 121 -5.59 1.61 5.36
N GLY A 122 -6.40 1.26 6.36
CA GLY A 122 -7.85 1.45 6.31
C GLY A 122 -8.46 1.50 7.70
N ARG A 123 -9.69 1.99 7.78
CA ARG A 123 -10.47 1.99 9.02
C ARG A 123 -11.36 0.77 9.07
N VAL A 124 -11.51 0.20 10.25
CA VAL A 124 -12.43 -0.92 10.50
C VAL A 124 -13.53 -0.49 11.46
N ARG A 125 -14.67 -1.16 11.35
CA ARG A 125 -15.83 -0.96 12.22
C ARG A 125 -16.25 -2.29 12.81
N ALA A 126 -16.57 -2.31 14.10
CA ALA A 126 -17.12 -3.50 14.74
C ALA A 126 -18.51 -3.84 14.15
N LEU A 127 -18.69 -5.09 13.76
CA LEU A 127 -19.97 -5.67 13.38
C LEU A 127 -20.70 -6.08 14.65
N VAL A 128 -21.55 -5.19 15.13
CA VAL A 128 -22.41 -5.46 16.28
C VAL A 128 -23.82 -5.75 15.77
N ALA A 129 -24.42 -6.86 16.17
CA ALA A 129 -25.81 -7.16 15.83
C ALA A 129 -26.76 -6.58 16.86
N SER A 130 -27.82 -5.88 16.43
CA SER A 130 -28.80 -5.28 17.35
C SER A 130 -29.45 -6.31 18.28
N ASP A 131 -29.61 -7.55 17.83
CA ASP A 131 -30.19 -8.62 18.65
C ASP A 131 -29.22 -9.14 19.73
N GLU A 132 -27.91 -9.13 19.49
CA GLU A 132 -26.90 -9.42 20.52
C GLU A 132 -26.91 -8.33 21.59
N VAL A 133 -26.98 -7.06 21.17
CA VAL A 133 -27.11 -5.92 22.09
C VAL A 133 -28.37 -6.07 22.95
N LYS A 134 -29.52 -6.42 22.34
CA LYS A 134 -30.75 -6.68 23.09
C LYS A 134 -30.55 -7.82 24.10
N ALA A 135 -30.02 -8.95 23.67
CA ALA A 135 -29.79 -10.11 24.55
C ALA A 135 -28.91 -9.77 25.76
N MET A 136 -27.94 -8.87 25.60
CA MET A 136 -27.09 -8.40 26.70
C MET A 136 -27.86 -7.57 27.74
N VAL A 137 -28.91 -6.84 27.34
CA VAL A 137 -29.56 -5.84 28.20
C VAL A 137 -30.96 -6.23 28.71
N LEU A 138 -31.64 -7.19 28.07
CA LEU A 138 -33.01 -7.58 28.44
C LEU A 138 -33.13 -8.00 29.91
N GLY A 139 -34.12 -7.45 30.60
CA GLY A 139 -34.40 -7.76 32.01
C GLY A 139 -33.44 -7.15 33.02
N ARG A 140 -32.36 -6.47 32.59
CA ARG A 140 -31.37 -5.88 33.50
C ARG A 140 -31.79 -4.49 33.99
N PRO A 141 -31.36 -4.06 35.20
CA PRO A 141 -31.36 -2.66 35.58
C PRO A 141 -30.57 -1.80 34.57
N VAL A 142 -31.00 -0.57 34.33
CA VAL A 142 -30.36 0.35 33.36
C VAL A 142 -28.87 0.52 33.64
N ALA A 143 -28.48 0.69 34.91
CA ALA A 143 -27.08 0.85 35.30
C ALA A 143 -26.24 -0.43 35.02
N GLU A 144 -26.82 -1.60 35.24
CA GLU A 144 -26.15 -2.88 34.97
C GLU A 144 -26.04 -3.14 33.47
N ALA A 145 -27.09 -2.82 32.71
CA ALA A 145 -27.08 -2.92 31.25
C ALA A 145 -25.99 -2.02 30.63
N ALA A 146 -25.87 -0.78 31.11
CA ALA A 146 -24.81 0.14 30.66
C ALA A 146 -23.42 -0.46 30.94
N ALA A 147 -23.18 -0.95 32.15
CA ALA A 147 -21.90 -1.56 32.52
C ALA A 147 -21.57 -2.81 31.68
N VAL A 148 -22.56 -3.66 31.38
CA VAL A 148 -22.38 -4.85 30.53
C VAL A 148 -22.02 -4.45 29.10
N LEU A 149 -22.70 -3.44 28.54
CA LEU A 149 -22.40 -2.96 27.19
C LEU A 149 -21.00 -2.34 27.10
N GLU A 150 -20.60 -1.51 28.06
CA GLU A 150 -19.25 -0.94 28.12
C GLU A 150 -18.16 -2.01 28.26
N ALA A 151 -18.44 -3.07 29.03
CA ALA A 151 -17.48 -4.16 29.24
C ALA A 151 -17.38 -5.11 28.04
N SER A 152 -18.46 -5.24 27.25
CA SER A 152 -18.57 -6.29 26.21
C SER A 152 -18.39 -5.77 24.79
N LEU A 153 -18.56 -4.46 24.56
CA LEU A 153 -18.52 -3.87 23.23
C LEU A 153 -17.42 -2.79 23.13
N PRO A 154 -16.78 -2.67 21.95
CA PRO A 154 -15.77 -1.64 21.70
C PRO A 154 -16.44 -0.28 21.41
N LEU A 155 -17.13 0.28 22.41
CA LEU A 155 -17.86 1.54 22.27
C LEU A 155 -16.91 2.74 22.29
N ALA A 156 -17.15 3.71 21.40
CA ALA A 156 -16.41 4.98 21.39
C ALA A 156 -16.88 5.94 22.49
N GLU A 157 -18.16 5.87 22.87
CA GLU A 157 -18.80 6.67 23.91
C GLU A 157 -19.66 5.77 24.82
N THR A 158 -19.99 6.26 26.02
CA THR A 158 -20.89 5.57 26.94
C THR A 158 -22.26 5.30 26.29
N PRO A 159 -22.82 4.09 26.45
CA PRO A 159 -24.10 3.74 25.86
C PRO A 159 -25.24 4.55 26.47
N GLN A 160 -26.06 5.17 25.62
CA GLN A 160 -27.23 5.90 26.06
C GLN A 160 -28.44 4.97 26.17
N ILE A 161 -28.98 4.83 27.39
CA ILE A 161 -30.15 3.99 27.66
C ILE A 161 -31.26 4.87 28.23
N SER A 162 -32.41 4.90 27.55
CA SER A 162 -33.61 5.59 28.01
C SER A 162 -34.78 4.62 28.11
N THR A 163 -35.66 4.84 29.09
CA THR A 163 -36.86 4.04 29.33
C THR A 163 -38.11 4.91 29.24
N SER A 164 -39.21 4.32 28.79
CA SER A 164 -40.52 4.95 28.81
C SER A 164 -41.54 4.03 29.46
N PRO A 165 -42.24 4.47 30.53
CA PRO A 165 -42.12 5.78 31.17
C PRO A 165 -40.80 5.96 31.94
N GLY A 166 -40.25 7.18 32.00
CA GLY A 166 -38.89 7.45 32.53
C GLY A 166 -38.65 7.16 34.03
N TRP A 167 -39.68 6.76 34.78
CA TRP A 167 -39.52 6.27 36.15
C TRP A 167 -39.08 4.80 36.22
N VAL A 168 -39.18 4.06 35.12
CA VAL A 168 -38.77 2.65 35.03
C VAL A 168 -37.25 2.57 34.99
N ARG A 169 -36.65 1.83 35.95
CA ARG A 169 -35.19 1.68 36.08
C ARG A 169 -34.65 0.35 35.55
N SER A 170 -35.49 -0.48 34.96
CA SER A 170 -35.13 -1.78 34.38
C SER A 170 -35.59 -1.90 32.93
N ILE A 171 -34.82 -2.63 32.14
CA ILE A 171 -35.13 -2.89 30.74
C ILE A 171 -36.15 -4.03 30.68
N PRO A 172 -37.23 -3.91 29.88
CA PRO A 172 -38.22 -4.98 29.70
C PRO A 172 -37.55 -6.30 29.27
N SER A 173 -38.05 -7.44 29.73
CA SER A 173 -37.57 -8.76 29.28
C SER A 173 -38.10 -9.16 27.90
N LEU A 174 -39.14 -8.48 27.41
CA LEU A 174 -39.74 -8.74 26.09
C LEU A 174 -39.03 -7.93 25.00
N GLY A 175 -38.27 -8.62 24.14
CA GLY A 175 -37.38 -8.00 23.14
C GLY A 175 -38.03 -7.02 22.17
N PHE A 176 -39.31 -7.19 21.81
CA PHE A 176 -40.02 -6.27 20.91
C PHE A 176 -40.26 -4.87 21.53
N ARG A 177 -40.09 -4.71 22.85
CA ARG A 177 -40.19 -3.42 23.56
C ARG A 177 -38.86 -2.68 23.68
N VAL A 178 -37.78 -3.25 23.15
CA VAL A 178 -36.44 -2.66 23.19
C VAL A 178 -36.02 -2.33 21.76
N HIS A 179 -35.73 -1.06 21.52
CA HIS A 179 -35.16 -0.60 20.27
C HIS A 179 -33.67 -0.31 20.49
N VAL A 180 -32.84 -0.76 19.54
CA VAL A 180 -31.39 -0.53 19.57
C VAL A 180 -31.06 0.23 18.30
N GLU A 181 -30.46 1.39 18.50
CA GLU A 181 -29.93 2.24 17.44
C GLU A 181 -28.41 2.28 17.61
N MET A 182 -27.69 2.06 16.51
CA MET A 182 -26.23 2.17 16.47
C MET A 182 -25.86 3.43 15.73
N VAL A 183 -25.05 4.27 16.38
CA VAL A 183 -24.53 5.51 15.83
C VAL A 183 -23.04 5.29 15.52
N TYR A 184 -22.62 5.69 14.32
CA TYR A 184 -21.27 5.47 13.78
C TYR A 184 -20.62 6.80 13.41
#